data_AF-A0A2L1UPV1-F1
#
_entry.id   AF-A0A2L1UPV1-F1
#
_cell.length_a   1.000
_cell.length_b   1.000
_cell.length_c   1.000
_cell.angle_alpha   90.00
_cell.angle_beta   90.00
_cell.angle_gamma   90.00
#
_symmetry.space_group_name_H-M   'P 1'
#
loop_
_entity.id
_entity.type
_entity.pdbx_description
1 polymer ?
#
loop_
_entity_poly.entity_id
_entity_poly.type
_entity_poly.pdbx_seq_one_letter_code
_entity_poly.pdbx_strand_id
1 'polypeptide(L)'
;MISMRTHWTHRQPRLTSKLLFQAMLALLLLCLLAQMTGCSTVTTQYVKVPVTPIPASLLVLCQPSPPPSDPLTYGSSVQWNELLLTDLQNCNTQISGIRQIESSRQENNDGKPTP
;
A
#
# COMPACT_ATOMS: atom_id res chain seq x y z
N MET A 1 78.78 -50.00 -7.45
CA MET A 1 77.77 -49.64 -8.48
C MET A 1 76.52 -49.23 -7.72
N ILE A 2 75.95 -48.02 -7.70
CA ILE A 2 76.18 -46.69 -8.30
C ILE A 2 75.65 -45.69 -7.26
N SER A 3 76.32 -44.53 -7.15
CA SER A 3 75.89 -43.37 -6.37
C SER A 3 74.66 -42.72 -7.00
N MET A 4 73.63 -42.43 -6.21
CA MET A 4 72.59 -41.46 -6.59
C MET A 4 72.08 -40.72 -5.35
N ARG A 5 72.77 -39.64 -5.02
CA ARG A 5 72.32 -38.63 -4.06
C ARG A 5 71.47 -37.62 -4.83
N THR A 6 70.15 -37.79 -4.83
CA THR A 6 69.22 -36.80 -5.39
C THR A 6 69.04 -35.66 -4.39
N HIS A 7 69.83 -34.61 -4.57
CA HIS A 7 69.64 -33.34 -3.87
C HIS A 7 68.38 -32.67 -4.41
N TRP A 8 67.26 -32.89 -3.71
CA TRP A 8 66.05 -32.11 -3.90
C TRP A 8 66.23 -30.74 -3.25
N THR A 9 66.42 -29.70 -4.04
CA THR A 9 66.24 -28.34 -3.56
C THR A 9 64.77 -28.14 -3.23
N HIS A 10 64.44 -28.13 -1.94
CA HIS A 10 63.17 -27.66 -1.43
C HIS A 10 63.05 -26.15 -1.71
N ARG A 11 62.70 -25.81 -2.97
CA ARG A 11 62.33 -24.45 -3.36
C ARG A 11 60.96 -24.13 -2.75
N GLN A 12 60.98 -23.08 -1.94
CA GLN A 12 59.92 -22.56 -1.06
C GLN A 12 58.52 -22.45 -1.71
N PRO A 13 57.51 -23.20 -1.23
CA PRO A 13 56.10 -22.95 -1.59
C PRO A 13 55.41 -21.90 -0.68
N ARG A 14 56.11 -21.41 0.35
CA ARG A 14 55.47 -20.68 1.47
C ARG A 14 55.17 -19.20 1.18
N LEU A 15 55.85 -18.57 0.23
CA LEU A 15 55.67 -17.14 -0.08
C LEU A 15 54.55 -16.91 -1.10
N THR A 16 54.45 -17.76 -2.12
CA THR A 16 53.40 -17.72 -3.14
C THR A 16 52.03 -18.03 -2.53
N SER A 17 51.96 -19.02 -1.64
CA SER A 17 50.74 -19.35 -0.89
C SER A 17 50.25 -18.17 -0.04
N LYS A 18 51.14 -17.45 0.65
CA LYS A 18 50.77 -16.28 1.46
C LYS A 18 50.21 -15.13 0.60
N LEU A 19 50.85 -14.83 -0.52
CA LEU A 19 50.38 -13.82 -1.48
C LEU A 19 49.00 -14.16 -2.04
N LEU A 20 48.77 -15.44 -2.38
CA LEU A 20 47.47 -15.91 -2.87
C LEU A 20 46.37 -15.82 -1.79
N PHE A 21 46.66 -16.18 -0.54
CA PHE A 21 45.72 -16.01 0.58
C PHE A 21 45.38 -14.54 0.84
N GLN A 22 46.38 -13.65 0.78
CA GLN A 22 46.16 -12.21 0.93
C GLN A 22 45.33 -11.64 -0.22
N ALA A 23 45.56 -12.09 -1.45
CA ALA A 23 44.76 -11.69 -2.62
C ALA A 23 43.30 -12.15 -2.50
N MET A 24 43.07 -13.39 -2.06
CA MET A 24 41.72 -13.92 -1.82
C MET A 24 40.98 -13.14 -0.73
N LEU A 25 41.66 -12.83 0.38
CA LEU A 25 41.07 -12.02 1.47
C LEU A 25 40.75 -10.59 0.99
N ALA A 26 41.66 -9.97 0.23
CA ALA A 26 41.43 -8.65 -0.34
C ALA A 26 40.24 -8.62 -1.31
N LEU A 27 40.13 -9.64 -2.18
CA LEU A 27 39.01 -9.76 -3.12
C LEU A 27 37.67 -9.96 -2.40
N LEU A 28 37.68 -10.78 -1.33
CA LEU A 28 36.50 -11.00 -0.50
C LEU A 28 36.06 -9.69 0.18
N LEU A 29 36.99 -8.98 0.83
CA LEU A 29 36.71 -7.70 1.48
C LEU A 29 36.19 -6.65 0.50
N LEU A 30 36.79 -6.55 -0.70
CA LEU A 30 36.34 -5.64 -1.75
C LEU A 30 34.91 -5.96 -2.22
N CYS A 31 34.59 -7.25 -2.37
CA CYS A 31 33.26 -7.71 -2.76
C CYS A 31 32.22 -7.41 -1.68
N LEU A 32 32.53 -7.63 -0.40
CA LEU A 32 31.65 -7.26 0.72
C LEU A 32 31.41 -5.74 0.79
N LEU A 33 32.45 -4.93 0.60
CA LEU A 33 32.34 -3.47 0.55
C LEU A 33 31.44 -3.02 -0.59
N ALA A 34 31.51 -3.68 -1.76
CA ALA A 34 30.65 -3.39 -2.91
C ALA A 34 29.18 -3.80 -2.69
N GLN A 35 28.90 -4.83 -1.89
CA GLN A 35 27.51 -5.20 -1.55
C GLN A 35 26.87 -4.22 -0.56
N MET A 36 27.67 -3.58 0.31
CA MET A 36 27.17 -2.55 1.24
C MET A 36 26.78 -1.23 0.56
N THR A 37 27.26 -0.97 -0.66
CA THR A 37 26.86 0.22 -1.44
C THR A 37 25.60 -0.02 -2.28
N GLY A 38 25.00 -1.21 -2.22
CA GLY A 38 23.66 -1.51 -2.71
C GLY A 38 22.56 -0.92 -1.82
N CYS A 39 22.69 0.35 -1.41
CA CYS A 39 21.63 1.06 -0.73
C CYS A 39 20.62 1.52 -1.79
N SER A 40 19.41 0.96 -1.75
CA SER A 40 18.42 1.19 -2.79
C SER A 40 18.05 2.67 -2.85
N THR A 41 18.38 3.36 -3.94
CA THR A 41 17.93 4.74 -4.21
C THR A 41 16.55 4.74 -4.85
N VAL A 42 15.64 3.88 -4.39
CA VAL A 42 14.26 3.92 -4.85
C VAL A 42 13.59 5.10 -4.17
N THR A 43 13.49 6.21 -4.87
CA THR A 43 12.67 7.34 -4.43
C THR A 43 11.22 6.90 -4.45
N THR A 44 10.59 6.75 -3.28
CA THR A 44 9.15 6.52 -3.17
C THR A 44 8.43 7.78 -3.63
N GLN A 45 7.92 7.76 -4.86
CA GLN A 45 7.06 8.84 -5.34
C GLN A 45 5.66 8.62 -4.76
N TYR A 46 5.30 9.41 -3.75
CA TYR A 46 3.96 9.40 -3.19
C TYR A 46 2.99 10.03 -4.18
N VAL A 47 2.35 9.21 -4.99
CA VAL A 47 1.22 9.64 -5.81
C VAL A 47 -0.04 9.51 -4.98
N LYS A 48 -0.80 10.61 -4.85
CA LYS A 48 -2.13 10.55 -4.24
C LYS A 48 -3.00 9.65 -5.12
N VAL A 49 -3.48 8.55 -4.54
CA VAL A 49 -4.44 7.68 -5.23
C VAL A 49 -5.73 8.49 -5.45
N PRO A 50 -6.22 8.61 -6.69
CA PRO A 50 -7.46 9.30 -6.96
C PRO A 50 -8.61 8.56 -6.27
N VAL A 51 -9.32 9.28 -5.42
CA VAL A 51 -10.48 8.80 -4.68
C VAL A 51 -11.65 8.70 -5.67
N THR A 52 -12.23 7.51 -5.85
CA THR A 52 -13.42 7.35 -6.69
C THR A 52 -14.52 8.28 -6.20
N PRO A 53 -15.10 9.18 -7.00
CA PRO A 53 -16.07 10.15 -6.47
C PRO A 53 -17.34 9.44 -5.99
N ILE A 54 -18.00 10.03 -4.97
CA ILE A 54 -19.33 9.59 -4.56
C ILE A 54 -20.29 9.83 -5.74
N PRO A 55 -21.17 8.87 -6.08
CA PRO A 55 -22.14 9.04 -7.16
C PRO A 55 -23.01 10.29 -6.94
N ALA A 56 -23.27 11.06 -7.99
CA ALA A 56 -24.09 12.27 -7.90
C ALA A 56 -25.50 11.99 -7.36
N SER A 57 -26.05 10.79 -7.61
CA SER A 57 -27.34 10.34 -7.07
C SER A 57 -27.38 10.32 -5.53
N LEU A 58 -26.24 10.09 -4.88
CA LEU A 58 -26.10 10.09 -3.43
C LEU A 58 -25.90 11.49 -2.85
N LEU A 59 -25.62 12.49 -3.70
CA LEU A 59 -25.38 13.87 -3.28
C LEU A 59 -26.56 14.80 -3.54
N VAL A 60 -27.66 14.26 -4.10
CA VAL A 60 -28.90 15.01 -4.31
C VAL A 60 -29.45 15.44 -2.95
N LEU A 61 -29.80 16.73 -2.81
CA LEU A 61 -30.40 17.23 -1.59
C LEU A 61 -31.73 16.51 -1.34
N CYS A 62 -31.85 15.92 -0.15
CA CYS A 62 -33.11 15.38 0.34
C CYS A 62 -34.12 16.50 0.58
N GLN A 63 -35.14 16.56 -0.28
CA GLN A 63 -36.24 17.51 -0.15
C GLN A 63 -37.50 16.77 0.33
N PRO A 64 -38.15 17.25 1.40
CA PRO A 64 -39.41 16.67 1.86
C PRO A 64 -40.54 17.01 0.89
N SER A 65 -41.51 16.12 0.83
CA SER A 65 -42.76 16.30 0.09
C SER A 65 -43.49 17.56 0.57
N PRO A 66 -44.04 18.37 -0.36
CA PRO A 66 -44.67 19.63 -0.02
C PRO A 66 -45.88 19.42 0.89
N PRO A 67 -46.18 20.38 1.79
CA PRO A 67 -47.34 20.29 2.64
C PRO A 67 -48.64 20.34 1.80
N PRO A 68 -49.72 19.68 2.26
CA PRO A 68 -51.02 19.75 1.62
C PRO A 68 -51.65 21.15 1.78
N SER A 69 -52.71 21.42 1.02
CA SER A 69 -53.44 22.68 1.05
C SER A 69 -54.15 22.93 2.39
N ASP A 70 -54.24 24.20 2.78
CA ASP A 70 -55.05 24.64 3.91
C ASP A 70 -56.54 24.73 3.57
N PRO A 71 -57.45 24.34 4.48
CA PRO A 71 -57.18 23.78 5.80
C PRO A 71 -56.73 22.31 5.72
N LEU A 72 -55.76 21.94 6.56
CA LEU A 72 -55.27 20.57 6.67
C LEU A 72 -56.40 19.61 7.11
N THR A 73 -56.87 18.77 6.19
CA THR A 73 -57.83 17.71 6.53
C THR A 73 -57.13 16.51 7.16
N TYR A 74 -57.85 15.73 7.98
CA TYR A 74 -57.30 14.51 8.57
C TYR A 74 -56.79 13.53 7.50
N GLY A 75 -57.56 13.29 6.43
CA GLY A 75 -57.15 12.41 5.33
C GLY A 75 -55.88 12.89 4.63
N SER A 76 -55.78 14.19 4.34
CA SER A 76 -54.58 14.79 3.76
C SER A 76 -53.37 14.68 4.69
N SER A 77 -53.57 14.79 6.01
CA SER A 77 -52.48 14.64 6.98
C SER A 77 -51.91 13.22 7.03
N VAL A 78 -52.77 12.20 6.94
CA VAL A 78 -52.35 10.79 6.92
C VAL A 78 -51.55 10.49 5.66
N GLN A 79 -52.01 10.94 4.49
CA GLN A 79 -51.29 10.78 3.23
C GLN A 79 -49.95 11.50 3.24
N TRP A 80 -49.92 12.74 3.73
CA TRP A 80 -48.68 13.51 3.79
C TRP A 80 -47.66 12.89 4.76
N ASN A 81 -48.09 12.33 5.89
CA ASN A 81 -47.19 11.61 6.80
C ASN A 81 -46.54 10.38 6.16
N GLU A 82 -47.28 9.65 5.31
CA GLU A 82 -46.74 8.51 4.57
C GLU A 82 -45.67 8.94 3.56
N LEU A 83 -45.93 10.03 2.82
CA LEU A 83 -44.95 10.63 1.91
C LEU A 83 -43.69 11.07 2.66
N LEU A 84 -43.84 11.77 3.79
CA LEU A 84 -42.71 12.22 4.61
C LEU A 84 -41.89 11.04 5.16
N LEU A 85 -42.54 9.94 5.53
CA LEU A 85 -41.83 8.74 5.99
C LEU A 85 -41.05 8.07 4.86
N THR A 86 -41.61 8.06 3.64
CA THR A 86 -40.93 7.58 2.44
C THR A 86 -39.72 8.46 2.09
N ASP A 87 -39.86 9.78 2.17
CA ASP A 87 -38.75 10.71 1.96
C ASP A 87 -37.64 10.46 2.99
N LEU A 88 -38.00 10.30 4.27
CA LEU A 88 -37.05 10.00 5.34
C LEU A 88 -36.31 8.68 5.09
N GLN A 89 -37.03 7.64 4.65
CA GLN A 89 -36.43 6.36 4.29
C GLN A 89 -35.43 6.51 3.16
N ASN A 90 -35.80 7.21 2.08
CA ASN A 90 -34.91 7.47 0.94
C ASN A 90 -33.64 8.23 1.37
N CYS A 91 -33.78 9.22 2.26
CA CYS A 91 -32.65 9.96 2.80
C CYS A 91 -31.72 9.10 3.66
N ASN A 92 -32.30 8.23 4.49
CA ASN A 92 -31.50 7.30 5.29
C ASN A 92 -30.74 6.30 4.39
N THR A 93 -31.36 5.83 3.31
CA THR A 93 -30.68 5.00 2.30
C THR A 93 -29.57 5.76 1.58
N GLN A 94 -29.76 7.05 1.31
CA GLN A 94 -28.71 7.89 0.74
C GLN A 94 -27.50 8.01 1.68
N ILE A 95 -27.75 8.33 2.95
CA ILE A 95 -26.69 8.45 3.97
C ILE A 95 -25.97 7.11 4.18
N SER A 96 -26.71 5.99 4.20
CA SER A 96 -26.10 4.67 4.36
C SER A 96 -25.21 4.30 3.17
N GLY A 97 -25.63 4.62 1.94
CA GLY A 97 -24.82 4.43 0.74
C GLY A 97 -23.52 5.22 0.77
N ILE A 98 -23.56 6.49 1.21
CA ILE A 98 -22.33 7.29 1.40
C ILE A 98 -21.42 6.65 2.44
N ARG A 99 -21.97 6.25 3.60
CA ARG A 99 -21.19 5.61 4.67
C ARG A 99 -20.53 4.31 4.20
N GLN A 100 -21.22 3.51 3.41
CA GLN A 100 -20.66 2.28 2.85
C GLN A 100 -19.46 2.58 1.96
N ILE A 101 -19.59 3.54 1.04
CA ILE A 101 -18.49 3.96 0.15
C ILE A 101 -17.28 4.43 0.98
N GLU A 102 -17.51 5.27 1.99
CA GLU A 102 -16.43 5.78 2.84
C GLU A 102 -15.79 4.68 3.71
N SER A 103 -16.58 3.72 4.21
CA SER A 103 -16.03 2.57 4.93
C SER A 103 -15.12 1.70 4.06
N SER A 104 -15.50 1.47 2.79
CA SER A 104 -14.65 0.76 1.84
C SER A 104 -13.36 1.51 1.51
N ARG A 105 -13.34 2.84 1.63
CA ARG A 105 -12.08 3.61 1.53
C ARG A 105 -11.20 3.38 2.75
N GLN A 106 -11.77 3.43 3.95
CA GLN A 106 -11.03 3.21 5.19
C GLN A 106 -10.41 1.82 5.22
N GLU A 107 -11.17 0.78 4.88
CA GLU A 107 -10.64 -0.59 4.78
C GLU A 107 -9.46 -0.72 3.80
N ASN A 108 -9.56 -0.10 2.62
CA ASN A 108 -8.45 -0.07 1.66
C ASN A 108 -7.22 0.67 2.17
N ASN A 109 -7.38 1.64 3.08
CA ASN A 109 -6.28 2.39 3.67
C ASN A 109 -5.65 1.66 4.87
N ASP A 110 -6.43 0.88 5.63
CA ASP A 110 -5.98 0.20 6.85
C ASP A 110 -5.28 -1.15 6.57
N GLY A 111 -5.47 -1.73 5.37
CA GLY A 111 -4.92 -3.03 4.99
C GLY A 111 -3.63 -3.01 4.17
N LYS A 112 -3.08 -1.84 3.82
CA LYS A 112 -1.86 -1.74 3.02
C LYS A 112 -0.83 -0.90 3.77
N PRO A 113 0.38 -1.41 4.07
CA PRO A 113 1.48 -0.51 4.39
C PRO A 113 1.58 0.45 3.20
N THR A 114 1.33 1.73 3.46
CA THR A 114 1.75 2.79 2.56
C THR A 114 3.26 2.57 2.35
N PRO A 115 3.70 2.28 1.12
CA PRO A 115 5.12 2.07 0.86
C PRO A 115 5.92 3.36 1.10
#